data_AF-A0A6A7C868-F1
#
_entry.id   AF-A0A6A7C868-F1
#
_cell.length_a   1.000
_cell.length_b   1.000
_cell.length_c   1.000
_cell.angle_alpha   90.00
_cell.angle_beta   90.00
_cell.angle_gamma   90.00
#
_symmetry.space_group_name_H-M   'P 1'
#
loop_
_entity.id
_entity.type
_entity.pdbx_description
1 polymer ?
#
loop_
_entity_poly.entity_id
_entity_poly.type
_entity_poly.pdbx_seq_one_letter_code
_entity_poly.pdbx_strand_id
1 'polypeptide(L)'
;MISAEGRQSNVSILFNGHYVSRSSDWIMYSVEARNIDKIVETYGPSTKLGAIVGGQTSTKAPEITAFEKHLPGDVEIISCHSLHGPGVDPKGQPLVIIPHRAPDKSLELVKNILSCMNSEIVQLSAAEHDRITADTQAVTHAAFLSMGTAWCANKQFPWEEPRYVGGIENVKMNITLRIYNNKWHVYAGLAILNPNARQQIRQYADSVTELFKLMLGGHRKELTDRIYTARDAVFGKTRKDQELLLEDEVLDRFSVGEKPKERLKNNHLSILAIVDCWWKLHIVPYDHIICSTPLFRLWLGITEYLYRNPSLLNEAIETALTDNTFRADDLEFTFAARDWSECVSLGHFEAYKEKFERIQRYFAPRFPEASQIGNRMIQTIEANLRSRRGE
;
A
#
# COMPACT_ATOMS: atom_id res chain seq x y z
N MET A 1 8.52 3.77 22.47
CA MET A 1 8.77 4.38 23.79
C MET A 1 8.99 5.86 23.56
N ILE A 2 8.10 6.70 24.08
CA ILE A 2 8.38 8.14 24.18
C ILE A 2 9.58 8.21 25.14
N SER A 3 10.74 8.64 24.66
CA SER A 3 11.91 8.80 25.53
C SER A 3 11.54 9.77 26.64
N ALA A 4 12.05 9.52 27.84
CA ALA A 4 11.84 10.35 29.03
C ALA A 4 12.43 11.78 28.90
N GLU A 5 12.90 12.18 27.72
CA GLU A 5 13.64 13.42 27.46
C GLU A 5 12.78 14.58 26.94
N GLY A 6 11.45 14.46 27.00
CA GLY A 6 10.56 15.58 26.65
C GLY A 6 9.26 15.53 27.42
N ARG A 7 9.27 15.88 28.72
CA ARG A 7 8.03 16.21 29.43
C ARG A 7 7.46 17.49 28.82
N GLN A 8 6.65 17.34 27.78
CA GLN A 8 5.74 18.40 27.34
C GLN A 8 4.74 18.64 28.48
N SER A 9 4.46 19.91 28.80
CA SER A 9 3.65 20.31 29.97
C SER A 9 2.20 19.79 29.94
N ASN A 10 1.74 19.30 28.79
CA ASN A 10 0.41 18.76 28.53
C ASN A 10 0.38 17.23 28.32
N VAL A 11 1.49 16.51 28.51
CA VAL A 11 1.56 15.05 28.32
C VAL A 11 1.80 14.36 29.66
N SER A 12 0.81 13.56 30.07
CA SER A 12 0.87 12.75 31.29
C SER A 12 0.96 11.27 30.95
N ILE A 13 2.05 10.62 31.37
CA ILE A 13 2.23 9.16 31.21
C ILE A 13 1.61 8.48 32.43
N LEU A 14 0.68 7.56 32.18
CA LEU A 14 0.03 6.77 33.21
C LEU A 14 0.61 5.35 33.25
N PHE A 15 0.42 4.67 34.40
CA PHE A 15 1.03 3.38 34.68
C PHE A 15 0.60 2.28 33.69
N ASN A 16 -0.68 2.25 33.29
CA ASN A 16 -1.21 1.29 32.33
C ASN A 16 -2.50 1.81 31.65
N GLY A 17 -3.04 1.02 30.72
CA GLY A 17 -4.26 1.36 29.98
C GLY A 17 -5.50 1.53 30.84
N HIS A 18 -5.62 0.87 32.00
CA HIS A 18 -6.76 1.05 32.89
C HIS A 18 -6.86 2.46 33.48
N TYR A 19 -5.70 3.07 33.77
CA TYR A 19 -5.65 4.45 34.29
C TYR A 19 -5.96 5.46 33.18
N VAL A 20 -5.51 5.20 31.94
CA VAL A 20 -5.88 6.00 30.77
C VAL A 20 -7.39 5.92 30.56
N SER A 21 -7.94 4.72 30.35
CA SER A 21 -9.35 4.51 29.99
C SER A 21 -10.35 5.13 30.97
N ARG A 22 -10.06 5.13 32.28
CA ARG A 22 -10.97 5.69 33.29
C ARG A 22 -10.93 7.22 33.40
N SER A 23 -9.88 7.85 32.89
CA SER A 23 -9.64 9.30 33.02
C SER A 23 -9.87 10.07 31.72
N SER A 24 -10.11 9.37 30.61
CA SER A 24 -10.19 9.95 29.27
C SER A 24 -11.63 10.04 28.77
N ASP A 25 -11.97 11.18 28.17
CA ASP A 25 -13.24 11.37 27.44
C ASP A 25 -13.15 10.88 25.97
N TRP A 26 -11.93 10.84 25.42
CA TRP A 26 -11.62 10.28 24.11
C TRP A 26 -10.36 9.42 24.20
N ILE A 27 -10.43 8.18 23.69
CA ILE A 27 -9.38 7.16 23.79
C ILE A 27 -9.06 6.66 22.38
N MET A 28 -7.77 6.59 22.05
CA MET A 28 -7.29 6.06 20.78
C MET A 28 -6.35 4.88 21.01
N TYR A 29 -6.72 3.70 20.50
CA TYR A 29 -5.87 2.52 20.48
C TYR A 29 -4.93 2.55 19.26
N SER A 30 -3.67 2.90 19.48
CA SER A 30 -2.59 2.90 18.47
C SER A 30 -1.64 1.72 18.68
N VAL A 31 -2.16 0.51 18.45
CA VAL A 31 -1.45 -0.77 18.66
C VAL A 31 -1.43 -1.59 17.37
N GLU A 32 -0.61 -2.64 17.32
CA GLU A 32 -0.61 -3.57 16.20
C GLU A 32 -1.98 -4.24 16.04
N ALA A 33 -2.48 -4.34 14.81
CA ALA A 33 -3.80 -4.92 14.52
C ALA A 33 -3.95 -6.37 15.04
N ARG A 34 -2.87 -7.16 15.08
CA ARG A 34 -2.87 -8.52 15.65
C ARG A 34 -3.16 -8.53 17.16
N ASN A 35 -2.82 -7.46 17.87
CA ASN A 35 -2.92 -7.37 19.32
C ASN A 35 -4.17 -6.60 19.78
N ILE A 36 -4.96 -6.03 18.86
CA ILE A 36 -6.10 -5.17 19.22
C ILE A 36 -7.11 -5.89 20.12
N ASP A 37 -7.48 -7.13 19.79
CA ASP A 37 -8.46 -7.92 20.57
C ASP A 37 -8.02 -8.09 22.02
N LYS A 38 -6.79 -8.59 22.24
CA LYS A 38 -6.24 -8.80 23.58
C LYS A 38 -6.07 -7.50 24.38
N ILE A 39 -5.69 -6.42 23.71
CA ILE A 39 -5.45 -5.13 24.37
C ILE A 39 -6.79 -4.50 24.79
N VAL A 40 -7.81 -4.56 23.93
CA VAL A 40 -9.15 -4.06 24.25
C VAL A 40 -9.81 -4.96 25.30
N GLU A 41 -9.64 -6.28 25.24
CA GLU A 41 -10.07 -7.20 26.32
C GLU A 41 -9.52 -6.78 27.68
N THR A 42 -8.23 -6.41 27.72
CA THR A 42 -7.57 -6.03 28.96
C THR A 42 -8.05 -4.65 29.46
N TYR A 43 -8.06 -3.63 28.60
CA TYR A 43 -8.22 -2.23 29.04
C TYR A 43 -9.58 -1.60 28.71
N GLY A 44 -10.30 -2.14 27.74
CA GLY A 44 -11.61 -1.69 27.27
C GLY A 44 -12.68 -1.64 28.37
N PRO A 45 -12.80 -2.66 29.25
CA PRO A 45 -13.77 -2.64 30.35
C PRO A 45 -13.58 -1.52 31.38
N SER A 46 -12.40 -0.87 31.41
CA SER A 46 -12.12 0.26 32.30
C SER A 46 -12.51 1.62 31.71
N THR A 47 -13.14 1.64 30.54
CA THR A 47 -13.52 2.87 29.83
C THR A 47 -14.59 3.63 30.62
N LYS A 48 -14.38 4.95 30.75
CA LYS A 48 -15.33 5.87 31.39
C LYS A 48 -16.69 5.87 30.66
N LEU A 49 -17.77 5.97 31.42
CA LEU A 49 -19.14 6.11 30.92
C LEU A 49 -19.24 7.24 29.88
N GLY A 50 -19.81 6.93 28.71
CA GLY A 50 -20.03 7.91 27.64
C GLY A 50 -18.76 8.41 26.95
N ALA A 51 -17.59 7.82 27.22
CA ALA A 51 -16.37 8.14 26.50
C ALA A 51 -16.41 7.64 25.05
N ILE A 52 -15.64 8.30 24.19
CA ILE A 52 -15.47 7.92 22.79
C ILE A 52 -14.21 7.08 22.66
N VAL A 53 -14.33 5.89 22.08
CA VAL A 53 -13.23 4.97 21.81
C VAL A 53 -13.03 4.82 20.32
N GLY A 54 -11.78 4.93 19.88
CA GLY A 54 -11.36 4.66 18.51
C GLY A 54 -10.10 3.83 18.46
N GLY A 55 -9.81 3.26 17.30
CA GLY A 55 -8.50 2.76 16.96
C GLY A 55 -7.97 3.39 15.67
N GLN A 56 -6.66 3.21 15.46
CA GLN A 56 -5.94 3.69 14.29
C GLN A 56 -5.25 2.55 13.53
N THR A 57 -5.74 1.31 13.70
CA THR A 57 -5.17 0.15 13.00
C THR A 57 -5.36 0.26 11.49
N SER A 58 -4.58 -0.45 10.67
CA SER A 58 -4.73 -0.38 9.21
C SER A 58 -5.92 -1.19 8.66
N THR A 59 -6.63 -1.95 9.50
CA THR A 59 -7.76 -2.79 9.12
C THR A 59 -8.83 -2.74 10.19
N LYS A 60 -10.07 -2.45 9.81
CA LYS A 60 -11.15 -2.14 10.74
C LYS A 60 -11.93 -3.34 11.21
N ALA A 61 -12.07 -4.39 10.40
CA ALA A 61 -12.77 -5.60 10.80
C ALA A 61 -12.34 -6.19 12.16
N PRO A 62 -11.04 -6.45 12.43
CA PRO A 62 -10.61 -6.96 13.74
C PRO A 62 -10.77 -5.93 14.86
N GLU A 63 -10.58 -4.65 14.56
CA GLU A 63 -10.71 -3.55 15.52
C GLU A 63 -12.15 -3.38 15.99
N ILE A 64 -13.10 -3.29 15.05
CA ILE A 64 -14.53 -3.19 15.35
C ILE A 64 -15.03 -4.46 16.07
N THR A 65 -14.57 -5.64 15.66
CA THR A 65 -14.93 -6.90 16.34
C THR A 65 -14.46 -6.88 17.80
N ALA A 66 -13.23 -6.42 18.07
CA ALA A 66 -12.72 -6.29 19.42
C ALA A 66 -13.51 -5.28 20.24
N PHE A 67 -13.87 -4.13 19.63
CA PHE A 67 -14.64 -3.09 20.30
C PHE A 67 -16.05 -3.55 20.65
N GLU A 68 -16.78 -4.17 19.73
CA GLU A 68 -18.12 -4.70 20.00
C GLU A 68 -18.12 -5.82 21.05
N LYS A 69 -17.05 -6.62 21.11
CA LYS A 69 -16.93 -7.74 22.05
C LYS A 69 -16.60 -7.30 23.48
N HIS A 70 -15.72 -6.32 23.64
CA HIS A 70 -15.07 -6.03 24.93
C HIS A 70 -15.40 -4.66 25.53
N LEU A 71 -15.90 -3.72 24.72
CA LEU A 71 -16.28 -2.40 25.25
C LEU A 71 -17.68 -2.43 25.89
N PRO A 72 -17.89 -1.69 26.99
CA PRO A 72 -19.22 -1.53 27.57
C PRO A 72 -20.23 -0.94 26.57
N GLY A 73 -21.51 -1.28 26.72
CA GLY A 73 -22.56 -0.83 25.79
C GLY A 73 -22.87 0.67 25.84
N ASP A 74 -22.40 1.36 26.89
CA ASP A 74 -22.59 2.78 27.15
C ASP A 74 -21.40 3.66 26.69
N VAL A 75 -20.47 3.08 25.93
CA VAL A 75 -19.38 3.81 25.26
C VAL A 75 -19.67 3.94 23.77
N GLU A 76 -19.17 5.06 23.23
CA GLU A 76 -19.30 5.41 21.82
C GLU A 76 -18.07 4.96 21.04
N ILE A 77 -18.24 4.50 19.79
CA ILE A 77 -17.17 3.96 18.95
C ILE A 77 -17.03 4.81 17.69
N ILE A 78 -15.91 5.54 17.61
CA ILE A 78 -15.50 6.31 16.42
C ILE A 78 -14.03 6.03 16.17
N SER A 79 -13.74 5.24 15.15
CA SER A 79 -12.37 4.88 14.76
C SER A 79 -11.86 5.80 13.67
N CYS A 80 -10.55 5.77 13.43
CA CYS A 80 -9.95 6.54 12.36
C CYS A 80 -8.84 5.76 11.65
N HIS A 81 -8.37 6.28 10.53
CA HIS A 81 -7.16 5.82 9.88
C HIS A 81 -6.55 6.95 9.09
N SER A 82 -5.39 7.43 9.55
CA SER A 82 -4.59 8.37 8.78
C SER A 82 -3.85 7.62 7.67
N LEU A 83 -4.07 7.97 6.40
CA LEU A 83 -3.55 7.23 5.24
C LEU A 83 -2.15 7.69 4.80
N HIS A 84 -1.27 7.91 5.78
CA HIS A 84 0.13 8.24 5.56
C HIS A 84 1.06 7.46 6.52
N GLY A 85 2.32 7.32 6.13
CA GLY A 85 3.33 6.68 6.96
C GLY A 85 3.87 7.59 8.06
N PRO A 86 4.65 7.03 9.01
CA PRO A 86 5.37 7.84 10.00
C PRO A 86 6.30 8.86 9.33
N GLY A 87 6.36 10.08 9.85
CA GLY A 87 7.23 11.15 9.35
C GLY A 87 6.72 11.89 8.12
N VAL A 88 5.50 11.61 7.65
CA VAL A 88 4.81 12.39 6.61
C VAL A 88 3.94 13.46 7.29
N ASP A 89 3.97 14.68 6.75
CA ASP A 89 3.09 15.77 7.18
C ASP A 89 1.62 15.40 6.86
N PRO A 90 0.73 15.37 7.86
CA PRO A 90 -0.68 15.01 7.65
C PRO A 90 -1.47 16.04 6.84
N LYS A 91 -0.94 17.26 6.62
CA LYS A 91 -1.65 18.33 5.90
C LYS A 91 -1.99 17.91 4.48
N GLY A 92 -3.29 17.97 4.14
CA GLY A 92 -3.82 17.56 2.84
C GLY A 92 -3.63 16.08 2.51
N GLN A 93 -3.38 15.24 3.52
CA GLN A 93 -3.43 13.79 3.38
C GLN A 93 -4.81 13.28 3.82
N PRO A 94 -5.32 12.19 3.25
CA PRO A 94 -6.61 11.65 3.67
C PRO A 94 -6.58 11.11 5.10
N LEU A 95 -7.58 11.48 5.89
CA LEU A 95 -7.87 10.95 7.22
C LEU A 95 -9.27 10.37 7.24
N VAL A 96 -9.36 9.04 7.30
CA VAL A 96 -10.66 8.37 7.35
C VAL A 96 -11.19 8.40 8.77
N ILE A 97 -12.44 8.84 8.96
CA ILE A 97 -13.20 8.74 10.20
C ILE A 97 -14.33 7.73 10.01
N ILE A 98 -14.47 6.81 10.95
CA ILE A 98 -15.39 5.68 10.90
C ILE A 98 -16.31 5.74 12.12
N PRO A 99 -17.45 6.44 12.01
CA PRO A 99 -18.47 6.40 13.05
C PRO A 99 -19.14 5.04 13.03
N HIS A 100 -18.89 4.20 14.03
CA HIS A 100 -19.46 2.86 14.10
C HIS A 100 -20.68 2.80 15.01
N ARG A 101 -20.55 3.33 16.23
CA ARG A 101 -21.60 3.35 17.26
C ARG A 101 -21.51 4.64 18.06
N ALA A 102 -21.97 5.75 17.50
CA ALA A 102 -21.90 7.05 18.16
C ALA A 102 -22.97 8.01 17.59
N PRO A 103 -23.44 8.98 18.40
CA PRO A 103 -24.28 10.06 17.91
C PRO A 103 -23.47 11.13 17.16
N ASP A 104 -24.14 11.94 16.35
CA ASP A 104 -23.51 12.98 15.52
C ASP A 104 -22.69 14.01 16.34
N LYS A 105 -23.16 14.35 17.56
CA LYS A 105 -22.43 15.25 18.47
C LYS A 105 -20.98 14.79 18.73
N SER A 106 -20.77 13.48 18.80
CA SER A 106 -19.49 12.86 19.14
C SER A 106 -18.61 12.75 17.91
N LEU A 107 -19.23 12.52 16.75
CA LEU A 107 -18.56 12.62 15.45
C LEU A 107 -17.99 14.02 15.21
N GLU A 108 -18.78 15.07 15.48
CA GLU A 108 -18.31 16.45 15.37
C GLU A 108 -17.20 16.78 16.38
N LEU A 109 -17.29 16.26 17.61
CA LEU A 109 -16.21 16.39 18.59
C LEU A 109 -14.90 15.76 18.08
N VAL A 110 -14.95 14.52 17.56
CA VAL A 110 -13.77 13.84 17.01
C VAL A 110 -13.19 14.59 15.81
N LYS A 111 -14.03 15.10 14.90
CA LYS A 111 -13.58 15.96 13.79
C LYS A 111 -12.86 17.21 14.30
N ASN A 112 -13.40 17.87 15.31
CA ASN A 112 -12.80 19.06 15.89
C ASN A 112 -11.44 18.76 16.54
N ILE A 113 -11.33 17.64 17.27
CA ILE A 113 -10.06 17.20 17.86
C ILE A 113 -9.01 16.92 16.77
N LEU A 114 -9.41 16.23 15.70
CA LEU A 114 -8.51 15.84 14.61
C LEU A 114 -8.23 16.97 13.60
N SER A 115 -8.96 18.09 13.66
CA SER A 115 -8.82 19.23 12.74
C SER A 115 -7.41 19.85 12.74
N CYS A 116 -6.69 19.72 13.85
CA CYS A 116 -5.32 20.19 14.02
C CYS A 116 -4.33 19.51 13.04
N MET A 117 -4.69 18.34 12.49
CA MET A 117 -3.89 17.61 11.52
C MET A 117 -3.95 18.24 10.11
N ASN A 118 -4.94 19.10 9.85
CA ASN A 118 -5.22 19.69 8.54
C ASN A 118 -5.31 18.66 7.41
N SER A 119 -5.76 17.45 7.75
CA SER A 119 -6.00 16.35 6.83
C SER A 119 -7.34 16.52 6.11
N GLU A 120 -7.46 15.89 4.94
CA GLU A 120 -8.74 15.78 4.24
C GLU A 120 -9.58 14.68 4.90
N ILE A 121 -10.64 15.07 5.60
CA ILE A 121 -11.50 14.13 6.33
C ILE A 121 -12.40 13.39 5.35
N VAL A 122 -12.31 12.07 5.35
CA VAL A 122 -13.20 11.17 4.60
C VAL A 122 -14.01 10.35 5.59
N GLN A 123 -15.31 10.22 5.38
CA GLN A 123 -16.17 9.39 6.24
C GLN A 123 -16.52 8.09 5.52
N LEU A 124 -16.28 6.95 6.18
CA LEU A 124 -16.56 5.63 5.64
C LEU A 124 -17.08 4.70 6.74
N SER A 125 -17.88 3.70 6.37
CA SER A 125 -18.09 2.55 7.24
C SER A 125 -16.82 1.69 7.33
N ALA A 126 -16.73 0.84 8.36
CA ALA A 126 -15.62 -0.09 8.52
C ALA A 126 -15.47 -1.05 7.32
N ALA A 127 -16.59 -1.50 6.75
CA ALA A 127 -16.59 -2.39 5.59
C ALA A 127 -16.11 -1.70 4.31
N GLU A 128 -16.57 -0.47 4.05
CA GLU A 128 -16.10 0.35 2.92
C GLU A 128 -14.62 0.67 3.05
N HIS A 129 -14.17 1.06 4.24
CA HIS A 129 -12.75 1.29 4.52
C HIS A 129 -11.89 0.06 4.19
N ASP A 130 -12.28 -1.12 4.69
CA ASP A 130 -11.50 -2.34 4.47
C ASP A 130 -11.53 -2.77 3.00
N ARG A 131 -12.64 -2.56 2.29
CA ARG A 131 -12.69 -2.80 0.85
C ARG A 131 -11.74 -1.86 0.08
N ILE A 132 -11.83 -0.56 0.33
CA ILE A 132 -11.02 0.46 -0.35
C ILE A 132 -9.53 0.30 -0.05
N THR A 133 -9.16 0.02 1.20
CA THR A 133 -7.75 -0.23 1.56
C THR A 133 -7.21 -1.51 0.94
N ALA A 134 -8.03 -2.55 0.79
CA ALA A 134 -7.62 -3.73 0.02
C ALA A 134 -7.35 -3.35 -1.44
N ASP A 135 -8.32 -2.70 -2.10
CA ASP A 135 -8.27 -2.34 -3.52
C ASP A 135 -7.08 -1.43 -3.89
N THR A 136 -6.64 -0.59 -2.94
CA THR A 136 -5.54 0.37 -3.16
C THR A 136 -4.18 -0.12 -2.67
N GLN A 137 -4.13 -0.95 -1.61
CA GLN A 137 -2.85 -1.29 -0.95
C GLN A 137 -2.46 -2.75 -1.07
N ALA A 138 -3.40 -3.70 -1.07
CA ALA A 138 -3.08 -5.12 -0.94
C ALA A 138 -2.22 -5.65 -2.10
N VAL A 139 -2.67 -5.43 -3.32
CA VAL A 139 -1.96 -5.89 -4.52
C VAL A 139 -0.66 -5.10 -4.74
N THR A 140 -0.70 -3.79 -4.46
CA THR A 140 0.48 -2.92 -4.49
C THR A 140 1.58 -3.48 -3.59
N HIS A 141 1.26 -3.80 -2.34
CA HIS A 141 2.23 -4.40 -1.41
C HIS A 141 2.70 -5.77 -1.88
N ALA A 142 1.79 -6.64 -2.34
CA ALA A 142 2.17 -7.97 -2.83
C ALA A 142 3.14 -7.91 -4.02
N ALA A 143 2.93 -6.98 -4.96
CA ALA A 143 3.83 -6.77 -6.09
C ALA A 143 5.26 -6.44 -5.62
N PHE A 144 5.41 -5.43 -4.76
CA PHE A 144 6.74 -4.98 -4.33
C PHE A 144 7.43 -5.93 -3.35
N LEU A 145 6.67 -6.62 -2.50
CA LEU A 145 7.20 -7.70 -1.67
C LEU A 145 7.75 -8.83 -2.56
N SER A 146 7.03 -9.16 -3.63
CA SER A 146 7.46 -10.17 -4.60
C SER A 146 8.71 -9.73 -5.36
N MET A 147 8.80 -8.45 -5.78
CA MET A 147 10.01 -7.89 -6.40
C MET A 147 11.23 -8.03 -5.51
N GLY A 148 11.15 -7.59 -4.24
CA GLY A 148 12.29 -7.68 -3.33
C GLY A 148 12.68 -9.13 -2.99
N THR A 149 11.71 -10.05 -3.00
CA THR A 149 11.99 -11.48 -2.83
C THR A 149 12.76 -12.03 -4.03
N ALA A 150 12.32 -11.70 -5.25
CA ALA A 150 12.97 -12.15 -6.48
C ALA A 150 14.41 -11.62 -6.60
N TRP A 151 14.63 -10.34 -6.33
CA TRP A 151 15.97 -9.75 -6.30
C TRP A 151 16.88 -10.40 -5.26
N CYS A 152 16.35 -10.69 -4.06
CA CYS A 152 17.10 -11.39 -3.03
C CYS A 152 17.46 -12.84 -3.46
N ALA A 153 16.52 -13.56 -4.10
CA ALA A 153 16.75 -14.91 -4.60
C ALA A 153 17.83 -14.95 -5.70
N ASN A 154 17.80 -13.99 -6.62
CA ASN A 154 18.80 -13.83 -7.67
C ASN A 154 20.13 -13.23 -7.20
N LYS A 155 20.24 -12.81 -5.93
CA LYS A 155 21.38 -12.06 -5.39
C LYS A 155 21.71 -10.81 -6.21
N GLN A 156 20.67 -10.19 -6.74
CA GLN A 156 20.76 -8.96 -7.51
C GLN A 156 20.50 -7.76 -6.61
N PHE A 157 21.30 -6.72 -6.81
CA PHE A 157 21.04 -5.41 -6.24
C PHE A 157 20.59 -4.51 -7.41
N PRO A 158 19.31 -4.10 -7.46
CA PRO A 158 18.74 -3.45 -8.64
C PRO A 158 19.52 -2.21 -9.13
N TRP A 159 20.11 -1.45 -8.22
CA TRP A 159 20.90 -0.24 -8.54
C TRP A 159 22.33 -0.53 -9.02
N GLU A 160 22.83 -1.76 -8.87
CA GLU A 160 24.13 -2.20 -9.42
C GLU A 160 23.96 -2.83 -10.81
N GLU A 161 22.72 -3.04 -11.23
CA GLU A 161 22.33 -3.69 -12.47
C GLU A 161 21.83 -2.64 -13.48
N PRO A 162 22.58 -2.35 -14.56
CA PRO A 162 22.23 -1.31 -15.53
C PRO A 162 20.82 -1.46 -16.13
N ARG A 163 20.27 -2.67 -16.13
CA ARG A 163 18.95 -3.03 -16.63
C ARG A 163 17.77 -2.47 -15.81
N TYR A 164 17.99 -2.05 -14.55
CA TYR A 164 16.94 -1.50 -13.67
C TYR A 164 17.09 0.00 -13.42
N VAL A 165 17.95 0.70 -14.18
CA VAL A 165 18.18 2.14 -14.02
C VAL A 165 17.30 2.93 -15.00
N GLY A 166 16.51 3.88 -14.49
CA GLY A 166 15.73 4.81 -15.30
C GLY A 166 14.22 4.57 -15.31
N GLY A 167 13.45 5.63 -15.58
CA GLY A 167 12.00 5.60 -15.80
C GLY A 167 11.18 4.81 -14.76
N ILE A 168 10.36 3.89 -15.26
CA ILE A 168 9.46 3.02 -14.47
C ILE A 168 10.21 2.19 -13.42
N GLU A 169 11.44 1.75 -13.72
CA GLU A 169 12.21 0.86 -12.84
C GLU A 169 12.69 1.58 -11.57
N ASN A 170 13.04 2.86 -11.67
CA ASN A 170 13.37 3.66 -10.49
C ASN A 170 12.21 3.75 -9.51
N VAL A 171 10.99 3.95 -10.02
CA VAL A 171 9.79 4.02 -9.17
C VAL A 171 9.60 2.68 -8.47
N LYS A 172 9.74 1.56 -9.18
CA LYS A 172 9.63 0.22 -8.58
C LYS A 172 10.67 -0.03 -7.49
N MET A 173 11.93 0.32 -7.73
CA MET A 173 13.00 0.18 -6.76
C MET A 173 12.73 1.01 -5.50
N ASN A 174 12.41 2.30 -5.67
CA ASN A 174 12.15 3.20 -4.54
C ASN A 174 10.98 2.73 -3.68
N ILE A 175 9.88 2.29 -4.30
CA ILE A 175 8.72 1.79 -3.54
C ILE A 175 9.07 0.48 -2.82
N THR A 176 9.77 -0.45 -3.48
CA THR A 176 10.20 -1.72 -2.87
C THR A 176 11.06 -1.48 -1.63
N LEU A 177 12.10 -0.64 -1.74
CA LEU A 177 12.98 -0.34 -0.61
C LEU A 177 12.25 0.40 0.51
N ARG A 178 11.31 1.29 0.18
CA ARG A 178 10.47 1.95 1.18
C ARG A 178 9.61 0.95 1.95
N ILE A 179 9.08 -0.07 1.27
CA ILE A 179 8.30 -1.13 1.92
C ILE A 179 9.21 -1.93 2.87
N TYR A 180 10.35 -2.41 2.39
CA TYR A 180 11.29 -3.18 3.21
C TYR A 180 11.96 -2.37 4.33
N ASN A 181 12.01 -1.04 4.25
CA ASN A 181 12.49 -0.17 5.34
C ASN A 181 11.44 0.05 6.45
N ASN A 182 10.21 -0.43 6.27
CA ASN A 182 9.16 -0.35 7.28
C ASN A 182 9.02 -1.65 8.09
N LYS A 183 8.10 -1.65 9.06
CA LYS A 183 7.85 -2.80 9.92
C LYS A 183 6.93 -3.82 9.23
N TRP A 184 7.34 -5.08 9.23
CA TRP A 184 6.62 -6.20 8.60
C TRP A 184 5.16 -6.30 9.05
N HIS A 185 4.86 -6.00 10.33
CA HIS A 185 3.53 -6.17 10.91
C HIS A 185 2.48 -5.23 10.31
N VAL A 186 2.90 -4.10 9.71
CA VAL A 186 2.01 -3.17 8.99
C VAL A 186 1.45 -3.85 7.75
N TYR A 187 2.32 -4.49 6.97
CA TYR A 187 1.95 -5.18 5.73
C TYR A 187 1.25 -6.51 6.01
N ALA A 188 1.73 -7.29 6.98
CA ALA A 188 1.12 -8.55 7.38
C ALA A 188 -0.29 -8.33 7.97
N GLY A 189 -0.45 -7.30 8.80
CA GLY A 189 -1.74 -6.95 9.40
C GLY A 189 -2.81 -6.70 8.34
N LEU A 190 -2.51 -5.83 7.36
CA LEU A 190 -3.45 -5.58 6.26
C LEU A 190 -3.69 -6.84 5.42
N ALA A 191 -2.63 -7.50 4.96
CA ALA A 191 -2.76 -8.62 4.03
C ALA A 191 -3.50 -9.81 4.64
N ILE A 192 -3.22 -10.14 5.91
CA ILE A 192 -3.79 -11.31 6.59
C ILE A 192 -5.14 -10.96 7.22
N LEU A 193 -5.33 -9.81 7.86
CA LEU A 193 -6.56 -9.55 8.63
C LEU A 193 -7.71 -8.99 7.78
N ASN A 194 -7.43 -8.46 6.58
CA ASN A 194 -8.45 -7.97 5.67
C ASN A 194 -8.92 -9.09 4.71
N PRO A 195 -10.18 -9.55 4.78
CA PRO A 195 -10.67 -10.62 3.91
C PRO A 195 -10.60 -10.29 2.41
N ASN A 196 -10.87 -9.03 2.04
CA ASN A 196 -10.79 -8.57 0.66
C ASN A 196 -9.35 -8.60 0.12
N ALA A 197 -8.37 -8.30 0.99
CA ALA A 197 -6.95 -8.34 0.61
C ALA A 197 -6.48 -9.75 0.27
N ARG A 198 -6.92 -10.78 1.01
CA ARG A 198 -6.55 -12.18 0.72
C ARG A 198 -6.98 -12.61 -0.68
N GLN A 199 -8.22 -12.32 -1.06
CA GLN A 199 -8.74 -12.64 -2.39
C GLN A 199 -7.94 -11.93 -3.48
N GLN A 200 -7.63 -10.65 -3.28
CA GLN A 200 -6.87 -9.86 -4.23
C GLN A 200 -5.43 -10.33 -4.42
N ILE A 201 -4.74 -10.65 -3.31
CA ILE A 201 -3.36 -11.14 -3.36
C ILE A 201 -3.30 -12.50 -4.06
N ARG A 202 -4.30 -13.37 -3.85
CA ARG A 202 -4.44 -14.63 -4.59
C ARG A 202 -4.64 -14.41 -6.07
N GLN A 203 -5.62 -13.58 -6.45
CA GLN A 203 -5.85 -13.28 -7.86
C GLN A 203 -4.62 -12.64 -8.52
N TYR A 204 -3.88 -11.79 -7.81
CA TYR A 204 -2.64 -11.22 -8.34
C TYR A 204 -1.60 -12.30 -8.63
N ALA A 205 -1.39 -13.25 -7.72
CA ALA A 205 -0.48 -14.37 -7.95
C ALA A 205 -0.91 -15.25 -9.13
N ASP A 206 -2.22 -15.47 -9.29
CA ASP A 206 -2.80 -16.18 -10.44
C ASP A 206 -2.55 -15.39 -11.74
N SER A 207 -2.81 -14.08 -11.76
CA SER A 207 -2.56 -13.20 -12.90
C SER A 207 -1.08 -13.17 -13.31
N VAL A 208 -0.15 -13.05 -12.35
CA VAL A 208 1.29 -13.14 -12.62
C VAL A 208 1.64 -14.49 -13.25
N THR A 209 1.15 -15.58 -12.66
CA THR A 209 1.45 -16.95 -13.11
C THR A 209 0.90 -17.22 -14.51
N GLU A 210 -0.33 -16.82 -14.78
CA GLU A 210 -0.99 -17.05 -16.07
C GLU A 210 -0.36 -16.22 -17.18
N LEU A 211 -0.09 -14.93 -16.93
CA LEU A 211 0.60 -14.09 -17.91
C LEU A 211 2.00 -14.62 -18.21
N PHE A 212 2.77 -15.01 -17.19
CA PHE A 212 4.09 -15.58 -17.38
C PHE A 212 4.06 -16.89 -18.20
N LYS A 213 3.06 -17.76 -17.99
CA LYS A 213 2.85 -18.96 -18.82
C LYS A 213 2.58 -18.60 -20.28
N LEU A 214 1.77 -17.58 -20.56
CA LEU A 214 1.52 -17.12 -21.93
C LEU A 214 2.80 -16.58 -22.60
N MET A 215 3.62 -15.85 -21.84
CA MET A 215 4.94 -15.37 -22.28
C MET A 215 5.90 -16.52 -22.59
N LEU A 216 5.91 -17.59 -21.78
CA LEU A 216 6.73 -18.79 -21.99
C LEU A 216 6.28 -19.62 -23.18
N GLY A 217 4.97 -19.79 -23.36
CA GLY A 217 4.38 -20.54 -24.47
C GLY A 217 4.41 -19.80 -25.81
N GLY A 218 4.85 -18.53 -25.84
CA GLY A 218 4.82 -17.71 -27.05
C GLY A 218 3.40 -17.45 -27.56
N HIS A 219 2.39 -17.47 -26.68
CA HIS A 219 0.97 -17.35 -27.01
C HIS A 219 0.58 -15.90 -27.30
N ARG A 220 1.16 -15.33 -28.36
CA ARG A 220 1.06 -13.91 -28.75
C ARG A 220 -0.37 -13.38 -28.75
N LYS A 221 -1.24 -14.01 -29.54
CA LYS A 221 -2.63 -13.53 -29.70
C LYS A 221 -3.36 -13.49 -28.36
N GLU A 222 -3.28 -14.55 -27.58
CA GLU A 222 -3.94 -14.65 -26.28
C GLU A 222 -3.40 -13.63 -25.27
N LEU A 223 -2.07 -13.46 -25.20
CA LEU A 223 -1.43 -12.48 -24.34
C LEU A 223 -1.87 -11.06 -24.70
N THR A 224 -1.82 -10.70 -25.99
CA THR A 224 -2.23 -9.40 -26.50
C THR A 224 -3.70 -9.13 -26.21
N ASP A 225 -4.60 -10.04 -26.58
CA ASP A 225 -6.05 -9.89 -26.39
C ASP A 225 -6.38 -9.70 -24.90
N ARG A 226 -5.73 -10.48 -24.01
CA ARG A 226 -5.91 -10.38 -22.56
C ARG A 226 -5.46 -9.04 -22.00
N ILE A 227 -4.26 -8.57 -22.36
CA ILE A 227 -3.71 -7.28 -21.89
C ILE A 227 -4.58 -6.11 -22.36
N TYR A 228 -5.00 -6.11 -23.62
CA TYR A 228 -5.86 -5.05 -24.16
C TYR A 228 -7.29 -5.09 -23.60
N THR A 229 -7.83 -6.27 -23.32
CA THR A 229 -9.13 -6.41 -22.63
C THR A 229 -9.05 -5.84 -21.21
N ALA A 230 -7.99 -6.19 -20.47
CA ALA A 230 -7.78 -5.66 -19.12
C ALA A 230 -7.59 -4.13 -19.13
N ARG A 231 -6.83 -3.60 -20.10
CA ARG A 231 -6.71 -2.15 -20.31
C ARG A 231 -8.06 -1.48 -20.47
N ASP A 232 -8.87 -1.97 -21.39
CA ASP A 232 -10.14 -1.35 -21.76
C ASP A 232 -11.14 -1.40 -20.59
N ALA A 233 -11.07 -2.44 -19.76
CA ALA A 233 -11.89 -2.55 -18.56
C ALA A 233 -11.49 -1.57 -17.45
N VAL A 234 -10.18 -1.36 -17.24
CA VAL A 234 -9.65 -0.57 -16.11
C VAL A 234 -9.52 0.92 -16.44
N PHE A 235 -9.01 1.25 -17.63
CA PHE A 235 -8.73 2.63 -18.05
C PHE A 235 -9.72 3.15 -19.09
N GLY A 236 -10.68 2.31 -19.52
CA GLY A 236 -11.57 2.62 -20.63
C GLY A 236 -10.86 2.57 -22.00
N LYS A 237 -11.63 2.75 -23.07
CA LYS A 237 -11.07 3.02 -24.40
C LYS A 237 -10.48 4.42 -24.38
N THR A 238 -9.21 4.54 -24.77
CA THR A 238 -8.39 5.76 -24.74
C THR A 238 -9.21 7.04 -24.97
N ARG A 239 -9.64 7.71 -23.88
CA ARG A 239 -10.17 9.08 -23.97
C ARG A 239 -8.96 10.00 -24.13
N LYS A 240 -8.84 10.66 -25.27
CA LYS A 240 -7.74 11.59 -25.57
C LYS A 240 -7.69 12.81 -24.63
N ASP A 241 -8.79 13.07 -23.91
CA ASP A 241 -8.99 14.32 -23.15
C ASP A 241 -8.72 14.20 -21.65
N GLN A 242 -8.24 13.05 -21.16
CA GLN A 242 -7.84 12.89 -19.75
C GLN A 242 -6.32 12.99 -19.62
N GLU A 243 -5.82 13.97 -18.88
CA GLU A 243 -4.39 14.09 -18.56
C GLU A 243 -3.90 12.86 -17.77
N LEU A 244 -2.65 12.46 -18.01
CA LEU A 244 -2.01 11.36 -17.29
C LEU A 244 -1.67 11.78 -15.86
N LEU A 245 -1.75 10.83 -14.91
CA LEU A 245 -1.30 11.08 -13.53
C LEU A 245 0.19 11.39 -13.42
N LEU A 246 1.03 10.84 -14.31
CA LEU A 246 2.49 11.04 -14.33
C LEU A 246 2.99 11.19 -15.78
N GLU A 247 3.97 12.08 -15.97
CA GLU A 247 4.67 12.32 -17.24
C GLU A 247 6.15 11.90 -17.16
N ASP A 248 6.76 11.65 -18.32
CA ASP A 248 8.13 11.17 -18.46
C ASP A 248 9.16 12.03 -17.72
N GLU A 249 9.04 13.35 -17.80
CA GLU A 249 9.96 14.29 -17.14
C GLU A 249 9.95 14.19 -15.61
N VAL A 250 8.85 13.70 -15.02
CA VAL A 250 8.72 13.51 -13.57
C VAL A 250 9.31 12.16 -13.17
N LEU A 251 9.10 11.10 -13.95
CA LEU A 251 9.62 9.76 -13.66
C LEU A 251 11.16 9.71 -13.71
N ASP A 252 11.74 10.47 -14.63
CA ASP A 252 13.17 10.46 -14.92
C ASP A 252 14.05 11.22 -13.91
N ARG A 253 13.45 12.10 -13.09
CA ARG A 253 14.18 12.96 -12.13
C ARG A 253 14.68 12.22 -10.89
N PHE A 254 14.26 10.97 -10.67
CA PHE A 254 14.51 10.24 -9.41
C PHE A 254 15.36 8.98 -9.58
N SER A 255 16.29 8.99 -10.54
CA SER A 255 17.28 7.93 -10.70
C SER A 255 18.32 7.94 -9.58
N VAL A 256 18.61 6.77 -8.99
CA VAL A 256 19.69 6.57 -8.01
C VAL A 256 21.06 6.46 -8.70
N GLY A 257 21.09 6.22 -10.01
CA GLY A 257 22.30 6.10 -10.83
C GLY A 257 22.32 7.01 -12.06
N GLU A 258 23.44 6.99 -12.80
CA GLU A 258 23.55 7.69 -14.09
C GLU A 258 22.51 7.16 -15.07
N LYS A 259 21.78 8.06 -15.75
CA LYS A 259 20.81 7.65 -16.78
C LYS A 259 21.56 6.86 -17.87
N PRO A 260 21.14 5.61 -18.16
CA PRO A 260 21.76 4.86 -19.25
C PRO A 260 21.52 5.59 -20.58
N LYS A 261 22.51 5.52 -21.48
CA LYS A 261 22.45 6.15 -22.81
C LYS A 261 21.29 5.63 -23.66
N GLU A 262 20.86 4.39 -23.42
CA GLU A 262 19.70 3.77 -24.05
C GLU A 262 18.85 3.06 -22.99
N ARG A 263 17.53 3.21 -23.09
CA ARG A 263 16.58 2.52 -22.21
C ARG A 263 16.49 1.05 -22.61
N LEU A 264 16.75 0.16 -21.67
CA LEU A 264 16.56 -1.27 -21.89
C LEU A 264 15.05 -1.60 -21.86
N LYS A 265 14.59 -2.36 -22.86
CA LYS A 265 13.18 -2.75 -23.02
C LYS A 265 12.80 -3.78 -21.97
N ASN A 266 11.64 -3.63 -21.34
CA ASN A 266 11.18 -4.51 -20.27
C ASN A 266 9.73 -4.94 -20.53
N ASN A 267 9.41 -6.20 -20.26
CA ASN A 267 8.06 -6.73 -20.39
C ASN A 267 7.09 -6.19 -19.31
N HIS A 268 7.64 -5.69 -18.21
CA HIS A 268 6.91 -5.17 -17.06
C HIS A 268 5.82 -6.12 -16.52
N LEU A 269 6.10 -7.43 -16.41
CA LEU A 269 5.19 -8.46 -15.90
C LEU A 269 4.44 -8.02 -14.63
N SER A 270 5.14 -7.37 -13.69
CA SER A 270 4.55 -6.85 -12.46
C SER A 270 3.40 -5.85 -12.68
N ILE A 271 3.51 -4.99 -13.71
CA ILE A 271 2.52 -3.97 -14.08
C ILE A 271 1.41 -4.62 -14.92
N LEU A 272 1.77 -5.50 -15.87
CA LEU A 272 0.78 -6.22 -16.67
C LEU A 272 -0.16 -7.05 -15.77
N ALA A 273 0.42 -7.73 -14.77
CA ALA A 273 -0.33 -8.56 -13.85
C ALA A 273 -1.26 -7.77 -12.92
N ILE A 274 -0.93 -6.53 -12.53
CA ILE A 274 -1.83 -5.78 -11.64
C ILE A 274 -3.09 -5.34 -12.38
N VAL A 275 -2.98 -4.92 -13.64
CA VAL A 275 -4.13 -4.53 -14.45
C VAL A 275 -4.99 -5.74 -14.80
N ASP A 276 -4.37 -6.88 -15.10
CA ASP A 276 -5.10 -8.15 -15.24
C ASP A 276 -5.84 -8.53 -13.95
N CYS A 277 -5.21 -8.41 -12.79
CA CYS A 277 -5.83 -8.66 -11.50
C CYS A 277 -7.03 -7.73 -11.25
N TRP A 278 -6.89 -6.43 -11.51
CA TRP A 278 -7.98 -5.47 -11.36
C TRP A 278 -9.15 -5.80 -12.30
N TRP A 279 -8.86 -6.15 -13.56
CA TRP A 279 -9.89 -6.58 -14.50
C TRP A 279 -10.63 -7.83 -14.02
N LYS A 280 -9.91 -8.86 -13.56
CA LYS A 280 -10.50 -10.12 -13.06
C LYS A 280 -11.39 -9.93 -11.83
N LEU A 281 -11.11 -8.92 -11.02
CA LEU A 281 -11.88 -8.61 -9.80
C LEU A 281 -12.89 -7.48 -9.99
N HIS A 282 -13.03 -6.96 -11.21
CA HIS A 282 -13.88 -5.81 -11.51
C HIS A 282 -13.57 -4.59 -10.63
N ILE A 283 -12.28 -4.32 -10.40
CA ILE A 283 -11.79 -3.17 -9.63
C ILE A 283 -11.38 -2.07 -10.60
N VAL A 284 -11.90 -0.86 -10.40
CA VAL A 284 -11.43 0.35 -11.07
C VAL A 284 -10.68 1.20 -10.04
N PRO A 285 -9.34 1.29 -10.12
CA PRO A 285 -8.49 1.99 -9.14
C PRO A 285 -8.89 3.43 -8.84
N TYR A 286 -9.43 4.15 -9.83
CA TYR A 286 -9.80 5.56 -9.72
C TYR A 286 -11.03 5.78 -8.83
N ASP A 287 -11.93 4.82 -8.72
CA ASP A 287 -13.13 4.92 -7.87
C ASP A 287 -12.75 5.01 -6.38
N HIS A 288 -11.54 4.55 -6.04
CA HIS A 288 -11.02 4.47 -4.68
C HIS A 288 -9.91 5.49 -4.39
N ILE A 289 -9.71 6.49 -5.27
CA ILE A 289 -8.64 7.47 -5.16
C ILE A 289 -8.74 8.35 -3.89
N ILE A 290 -9.95 8.48 -3.33
CA ILE A 290 -10.23 9.22 -2.09
C ILE A 290 -9.42 8.72 -0.88
N CYS A 291 -8.99 7.47 -0.90
CA CYS A 291 -8.15 6.86 0.14
C CYS A 291 -6.78 6.45 -0.41
N SER A 292 -6.33 7.12 -1.47
CA SER A 292 -5.06 6.78 -2.10
C SER A 292 -3.86 7.21 -1.26
N THR A 293 -3.02 6.24 -0.92
CA THR A 293 -1.72 6.52 -0.33
C THR A 293 -0.76 7.07 -1.39
N PRO A 294 0.30 7.80 -1.00
CA PRO A 294 1.29 8.29 -1.95
C PRO A 294 1.91 7.17 -2.79
N LEU A 295 2.13 5.98 -2.21
CA LEU A 295 2.67 4.82 -2.92
C LEU A 295 1.70 4.29 -3.98
N PHE A 296 0.41 4.22 -3.65
CA PHE A 296 -0.60 3.80 -4.61
C PHE A 296 -0.72 4.78 -5.77
N ARG A 297 -0.71 6.09 -5.52
CA ARG A 297 -0.74 7.12 -6.58
C ARG A 297 0.44 6.98 -7.54
N LEU A 298 1.64 6.75 -7.02
CA LEU A 298 2.83 6.51 -7.83
C LEU A 298 2.70 5.26 -8.70
N TRP A 299 2.29 4.16 -8.09
CA TRP A 299 2.14 2.88 -8.77
C TRP A 299 1.03 2.93 -9.84
N LEU A 300 -0.11 3.52 -9.52
CA LEU A 300 -1.19 3.76 -10.47
C LEU A 300 -0.74 4.64 -11.63
N GLY A 301 0.01 5.71 -11.35
CA GLY A 301 0.50 6.62 -12.38
C GLY A 301 1.44 5.96 -13.38
N ILE A 302 2.40 5.13 -12.93
CA ILE A 302 3.28 4.40 -13.86
C ILE A 302 2.54 3.28 -14.61
N THR A 303 1.53 2.69 -13.98
CA THR A 303 0.67 1.68 -14.61
C THR A 303 -0.18 2.30 -15.71
N GLU A 304 -0.81 3.44 -15.42
CA GLU A 304 -1.55 4.23 -16.40
C GLU A 304 -0.64 4.66 -17.56
N TYR A 305 0.56 5.17 -17.26
CA TYR A 305 1.54 5.59 -18.26
C TYR A 305 1.88 4.45 -19.24
N LEU A 306 2.16 3.24 -18.73
CA LEU A 306 2.42 2.06 -19.58
C LEU A 306 1.22 1.73 -20.47
N TYR A 307 0.02 1.67 -19.90
CA TYR A 307 -1.17 1.18 -20.58
C TYR A 307 -1.82 2.19 -21.53
N ARG A 308 -1.64 3.50 -21.27
CA ARG A 308 -2.16 4.58 -22.12
C ARG A 308 -1.19 4.98 -23.24
N ASN A 309 0.04 4.47 -23.25
CA ASN A 309 0.99 4.63 -24.34
C ASN A 309 1.01 3.37 -25.23
N PRO A 310 0.35 3.37 -26.41
CA PRO A 310 0.26 2.17 -27.25
C PRO A 310 1.60 1.67 -27.77
N SER A 311 2.57 2.57 -27.99
CA SER A 311 3.91 2.19 -28.44
C SER A 311 4.63 1.41 -27.34
N LEU A 312 4.58 1.94 -26.11
CA LEU A 312 5.23 1.32 -24.96
C LEU A 312 4.56 -0.01 -24.55
N LEU A 313 3.23 -0.06 -24.58
CA LEU A 313 2.49 -1.29 -24.26
C LEU A 313 2.80 -2.40 -25.28
N ASN A 314 2.84 -2.06 -26.58
CA ASN A 314 3.25 -3.02 -27.61
C ASN A 314 4.69 -3.47 -27.42
N GLU A 315 5.62 -2.55 -27.10
CA GLU A 315 7.01 -2.91 -26.81
C GLU A 315 7.10 -3.89 -25.63
N ALA A 316 6.34 -3.66 -24.56
CA ALA A 316 6.31 -4.56 -23.40
C ALA A 316 5.81 -5.96 -23.79
N ILE A 317 4.73 -6.05 -24.59
CA ILE A 317 4.19 -7.32 -25.11
C ILE A 317 5.20 -8.04 -26.01
N GLU A 318 5.82 -7.34 -26.95
CA GLU A 318 6.85 -7.91 -27.83
C GLU A 318 8.04 -8.43 -27.04
N THR A 319 8.53 -7.63 -26.08
CA THR A 319 9.64 -7.98 -25.20
C THR A 319 9.29 -9.22 -24.39
N ALA A 320 8.06 -9.32 -23.87
CA ALA A 320 7.59 -10.48 -23.13
C ALA A 320 7.64 -11.80 -23.92
N LEU A 321 7.44 -11.72 -25.24
CA LEU A 321 7.37 -12.89 -26.14
C LEU A 321 8.73 -13.24 -26.76
N THR A 322 9.58 -12.25 -27.00
CA THR A 322 10.77 -12.41 -27.86
C THR A 322 12.10 -12.20 -27.12
N ASP A 323 12.09 -11.52 -25.98
CA ASP A 323 13.28 -11.20 -25.20
C ASP A 323 13.34 -12.11 -23.95
N ASN A 324 14.54 -12.61 -23.66
CA ASN A 324 14.81 -13.48 -22.51
C ASN A 324 15.64 -12.83 -21.40
N THR A 325 16.00 -11.55 -21.54
CA THR A 325 16.85 -10.79 -20.62
C THR A 325 16.30 -10.78 -19.19
N PHE A 326 14.98 -10.63 -19.03
CA PHE A 326 14.31 -10.64 -17.73
C PHE A 326 13.66 -11.98 -17.35
N ARG A 327 13.80 -13.02 -18.19
CA ARG A 327 13.02 -14.26 -18.03
C ARG A 327 13.28 -14.97 -16.70
N ALA A 328 14.54 -14.96 -16.26
CA ALA A 328 14.92 -15.53 -14.97
C ALA A 328 14.39 -14.69 -13.80
N ASP A 329 14.38 -13.36 -13.95
CA ASP A 329 13.84 -12.45 -12.94
C ASP A 329 12.31 -12.59 -12.82
N ASP A 330 11.62 -12.75 -13.94
CA ASP A 330 10.17 -13.00 -14.00
C ASP A 330 9.78 -14.35 -13.40
N LEU A 331 10.64 -15.37 -13.54
CA LEU A 331 10.44 -16.68 -12.91
C LEU A 331 10.46 -16.55 -11.38
N GLU A 332 11.52 -15.93 -10.84
CA GLU A 332 11.64 -15.70 -9.40
C GLU A 332 10.51 -14.78 -8.88
N PHE A 333 10.12 -13.78 -9.66
CA PHE A 333 8.97 -12.93 -9.35
C PHE A 333 7.66 -13.72 -9.26
N THR A 334 7.44 -14.64 -10.20
CA THR A 334 6.26 -15.52 -10.22
C THR A 334 6.23 -16.45 -9.00
N PHE A 335 7.36 -17.04 -8.64
CA PHE A 335 7.47 -17.86 -7.42
C PHE A 335 7.25 -17.03 -6.16
N ALA A 336 7.84 -15.84 -6.08
CA ALA A 336 7.66 -14.95 -4.95
C ALA A 336 6.20 -14.52 -4.75
N ALA A 337 5.48 -14.18 -5.84
CA ALA A 337 4.07 -13.80 -5.79
C ALA A 337 3.19 -14.92 -5.24
N ARG A 338 3.41 -16.16 -5.72
CA ARG A 338 2.71 -17.34 -5.20
C ARG A 338 3.02 -17.61 -3.73
N ASP A 339 4.29 -17.54 -3.34
CA ASP A 339 4.73 -17.81 -1.97
C ASP A 339 4.18 -16.77 -0.98
N TRP A 340 4.14 -15.48 -1.34
CA TRP A 340 3.47 -14.46 -0.53
C TRP A 340 1.96 -14.68 -0.45
N SER A 341 1.31 -15.07 -1.55
CA SER A 341 -0.11 -15.39 -1.57
C SER A 341 -0.45 -16.56 -0.65
N GLU A 342 0.36 -17.63 -0.67
CA GLU A 342 0.17 -18.80 0.20
C GLU A 342 0.35 -18.42 1.67
N CYS A 343 1.41 -17.67 1.99
CA CYS A 343 1.67 -17.18 3.35
C CYS A 343 0.51 -16.35 3.91
N VAL A 344 -0.11 -15.51 3.07
CA VAL A 344 -1.27 -14.69 3.44
C VAL A 344 -2.53 -15.54 3.60
N SER A 345 -2.76 -16.49 2.69
CA SER A 345 -3.94 -17.37 2.69
C SER A 345 -3.99 -18.26 3.93
N LEU A 346 -2.83 -18.76 4.37
CA LEU A 346 -2.69 -19.56 5.60
C LEU A 346 -2.69 -18.71 6.89
N GLY A 347 -2.53 -17.38 6.77
CA GLY A 347 -2.54 -16.47 7.92
C GLY A 347 -1.33 -16.61 8.86
N HIS A 348 -0.19 -17.10 8.35
CA HIS A 348 1.00 -17.38 9.16
C HIS A 348 1.83 -16.11 9.41
N PHE A 349 1.52 -15.36 10.48
CA PHE A 349 2.26 -14.15 10.86
C PHE A 349 3.76 -14.35 11.09
N GLU A 350 4.17 -15.45 11.74
CA GLU A 350 5.60 -15.70 12.02
C GLU A 350 6.37 -16.03 10.73
N ALA A 351 5.81 -16.84 9.84
CA ALA A 351 6.41 -17.12 8.54
C ALA A 351 6.55 -15.84 7.70
N TYR A 352 5.51 -14.98 7.73
CA TYR A 352 5.55 -13.67 7.07
C TYR A 352 6.69 -12.82 7.63
N LYS A 353 6.82 -12.74 8.97
CA LYS A 353 7.86 -11.99 9.65
C LYS A 353 9.25 -12.47 9.26
N GLU A 354 9.52 -13.77 9.41
CA GLU A 354 10.83 -14.36 9.12
C GLU A 354 11.26 -14.09 7.68
N LYS A 355 10.33 -14.28 6.73
CA LYS A 355 10.56 -14.01 5.31
C LYS A 355 10.85 -12.52 5.06
N PHE A 356 10.01 -11.64 5.59
CA PHE A 356 10.16 -10.19 5.42
C PHE A 356 11.50 -9.71 6.00
N GLU A 357 11.82 -10.09 7.25
CA GLU A 357 13.03 -9.66 7.94
C GLU A 357 14.31 -10.22 7.28
N ARG A 358 14.25 -11.40 6.66
CA ARG A 358 15.35 -11.94 5.87
C ARG A 358 15.67 -11.05 4.67
N ILE A 359 14.65 -10.65 3.92
CA ILE A 359 14.81 -9.78 2.74
C ILE A 359 15.17 -8.35 3.17
N GLN A 360 14.58 -7.87 4.27
CA GLN A 360 14.96 -6.59 4.88
C GLN A 360 16.45 -6.54 5.25
N ARG A 361 16.99 -7.61 5.84
CA ARG A 361 18.43 -7.72 6.15
C ARG A 361 19.31 -7.66 4.90
N TYR A 362 18.86 -8.25 3.79
CA TYR A 362 19.56 -8.18 2.51
C TYR A 362 19.66 -6.74 1.98
N PHE A 363 18.59 -5.95 2.09
CA PHE A 363 18.57 -4.55 1.65
C PHE A 363 19.07 -3.53 2.68
N ALA A 364 19.28 -3.93 3.93
CA ALA A 364 19.64 -3.05 5.04
C ALA A 364 20.80 -2.07 4.78
N PRO A 365 21.90 -2.47 4.12
CA PRO A 365 23.01 -1.55 3.84
C PRO A 365 22.64 -0.34 2.98
N ARG A 366 21.50 -0.38 2.28
CA ARG A 366 21.12 0.59 1.24
C ARG A 366 19.88 1.41 1.61
N PHE A 367 19.23 1.08 2.72
CA PHE A 367 18.10 1.87 3.23
C PHE A 367 18.42 3.36 3.47
N PRO A 368 19.61 3.77 3.97
CA PRO A 368 19.88 5.19 4.20
C PRO A 368 19.78 6.03 2.91
N GLU A 369 20.42 5.57 1.84
CA GLU A 369 20.41 6.23 0.53
C GLU A 369 19.02 6.18 -0.11
N ALA A 370 18.41 4.99 -0.14
CA ALA A 370 17.08 4.79 -0.71
C ALA A 370 16.00 5.61 0.01
N SER A 371 16.12 5.80 1.32
CA SER A 371 15.17 6.62 2.10
C SER A 371 15.25 8.09 1.73
N GLN A 372 16.46 8.63 1.52
CA GLN A 372 16.64 10.02 1.13
C GLN A 372 16.04 10.28 -0.26
N ILE A 373 16.31 9.40 -1.22
CA ILE A 373 15.83 9.54 -2.60
C ILE A 373 14.32 9.32 -2.67
N GLY A 374 13.81 8.26 -2.04
CA GLY A 374 12.38 7.94 -2.02
C GLY A 374 11.53 9.04 -1.38
N ASN A 375 12.01 9.70 -0.32
CA ASN A 375 11.31 10.83 0.29
C ASN A 375 11.26 12.06 -0.63
N ARG A 376 12.37 12.40 -1.30
CA ARG A 376 12.41 13.51 -2.27
C ARG A 376 11.50 13.25 -3.47
N MET A 377 11.45 11.99 -3.94
CA MET A 377 10.57 11.57 -5.03
C MET A 377 9.10 11.79 -4.68
N ILE A 378 8.65 11.29 -3.52
CA ILE A 378 7.26 11.46 -3.09
C ILE A 378 6.94 12.94 -2.92
N GLN A 379 7.77 13.71 -2.22
CA GLN A 379 7.52 15.14 -2.01
C GLN A 379 7.37 15.92 -3.31
N THR A 380 8.26 15.65 -4.29
CA THR A 380 8.23 16.35 -5.57
C THR A 380 7.01 15.96 -6.41
N ILE A 381 6.66 14.67 -6.40
CA ILE A 381 5.50 14.18 -7.16
C ILE A 381 4.20 14.66 -6.51
N GLU A 382 4.10 14.66 -5.18
CA GLU A 382 2.95 15.22 -4.47
C GLU A 382 2.81 16.71 -4.70
N ALA A 383 3.90 17.47 -4.71
CA ALA A 383 3.87 18.90 -5.04
C ALA A 383 3.36 19.14 -6.46
N ASN A 384 3.82 18.37 -7.45
CA ASN A 384 3.35 18.46 -8.84
C ASN A 384 1.87 18.08 -8.98
N LEU A 385 1.42 17.03 -8.26
CA LEU A 385 0.02 16.62 -8.27
C LEU A 385 -0.88 17.68 -7.63
N ARG A 386 -0.44 18.34 -6.55
CA ARG A 386 -1.17 19.45 -5.91
C ARG A 386 -1.25 20.68 -6.80
N SER A 387 -0.12 21.11 -7.39
CA SER A 387 -0.10 22.26 -8.29
C SER A 387 -1.03 22.09 -9.50
N ARG A 388 -1.20 20.84 -9.98
CA ARG A 388 -2.12 20.51 -11.07
C ARG A 388 -3.60 20.53 -10.65
N ARG A 389 -3.89 20.31 -9.37
CA ARG A 389 -5.25 20.39 -8.80
C ARG A 389 -5.69 21.84 -8.50
N GLY A 390 -4.79 22.81 -8.64
CA GLY A 390 -5.07 24.22 -8.35
C GLY A 390 -5.10 24.55 -6.85
N GLU A 391 -4.44 23.73 -6.02
CA GLU A 391 -4.35 23.86 -4.56
C GLU A 391 -3.01 24.43 -4.08
#